data_AF-A0A2A6B9X0-F1
#
_entry.id   AF-A0A2A6B9X0-F1
#
_cell.length_a   1.000
_cell.length_b   1.000
_cell.length_c   1.000
_cell.angle_alpha   90.00
_cell.angle_beta   90.00
_cell.angle_gamma   90.00
#
_symmetry.space_group_name_H-M   'P 1'
#
loop_
_entity.id
_entity.type
_entity.pdbx_description
1 polymer ?
#
loop_
_entity_poly.entity_id
_entity_poly.type
_entity_poly.pdbx_seq_one_letter_code
_entity_poly.pdbx_strand_id
1 'polypeptide(L)'
;MLSGARAKKRLKKRILLLLILLGFLLAWSVLTFLILYIQDTVVIGHYNGNLPKDKHNFTQVIGDGMDGHDALDVITMMRGLIDHQVYFSIEELDTNNYSPIDGWGEKGRSVTMNMTEEIESLKTFGINQFNLFVSDRVFVRRSLPDMRRRECRSIQYRVDLPSTSIIIVFHNEAFSTLLRSVNSIISRSPSHLLKEIIIVDDFSKRAFLRSPLEDELAVLSTRVPIKVIRSKERIGLIRARMIGANHASGDVLTFLDSHIECTEGWLEPMLARIKEDRKNVPCPIIDVINDNTFAYQKGIEQFRGGFNWNLQFRWYSMPSDMIHARVGDHTQPIQSPTMAGGLFSMDRRYFEELGAYDPGMDIWGGENLEMSFRIWQCGGRVEIVPCSHVGHIFRKSSPHDFPGRTSGSILNANLMRVAEVWMDEWKWLFYKTAPQALKMRDSIDVSERIELRKKLRCKSFK
;
A
#
# COMPACT_ATOMS: atom_id res chain seq x y z
N MET A 1 55.98 -48.68 0.63
CA MET A 1 56.24 -47.25 0.33
C MET A 1 55.45 -46.66 -0.85
N LEU A 2 54.76 -47.44 -1.69
CA LEU A 2 54.11 -46.92 -2.92
C LEU A 2 52.66 -46.36 -2.77
N SER A 3 51.97 -46.54 -1.63
CA SER A 3 50.58 -46.05 -1.46
C SER A 3 50.48 -44.58 -1.02
N GLY A 4 51.42 -44.08 -0.20
CA GLY A 4 51.43 -42.69 0.29
C GLY A 4 51.73 -41.65 -0.80
N ALA A 5 52.48 -42.02 -1.84
CA ALA A 5 52.80 -41.14 -2.96
C ALA A 5 51.58 -40.84 -3.86
N ARG A 6 50.70 -41.84 -4.08
CA ARG A 6 49.45 -41.67 -4.84
C ARG A 6 48.43 -40.80 -4.10
N ALA A 7 48.34 -40.94 -2.77
CA ALA A 7 47.45 -40.13 -1.94
C ALA A 7 47.87 -38.64 -1.92
N LYS A 8 49.18 -38.35 -1.75
CA LYS A 8 49.71 -36.98 -1.84
C LYS A 8 49.50 -36.36 -3.21
N LYS A 9 49.62 -37.13 -4.30
CA LYS A 9 49.40 -36.65 -5.67
C LYS A 9 47.92 -36.31 -5.94
N ARG A 10 46.98 -37.10 -5.39
CA ARG A 10 45.53 -36.81 -5.47
C ARG A 10 45.13 -35.58 -4.64
N LEU A 11 45.69 -35.43 -3.45
CA LEU A 11 45.44 -34.25 -2.60
C LEU A 11 45.96 -32.97 -3.24
N LYS A 12 47.19 -32.97 -3.79
CA LYS A 12 47.73 -31.83 -4.55
C LYS A 12 46.86 -31.48 -5.76
N LYS A 13 46.33 -32.48 -6.48
CA LYS A 13 45.43 -32.24 -7.62
C LYS A 13 44.10 -31.61 -7.19
N ARG A 14 43.53 -32.01 -6.05
CA ARG A 14 42.30 -31.41 -5.49
C ARG A 14 42.52 -29.98 -5.00
N ILE A 15 43.64 -29.71 -4.31
CA ILE A 15 43.99 -28.36 -3.87
C ILE A 15 44.22 -27.45 -5.07
N LEU A 16 44.92 -27.93 -6.11
CA LEU A 16 45.11 -27.18 -7.34
C LEU A 16 43.78 -26.87 -8.03
N LEU A 17 42.85 -27.83 -8.08
CA LEU A 17 41.52 -27.62 -8.67
C LEU A 17 40.71 -26.56 -7.89
N LEU A 18 40.76 -26.60 -6.55
CA LEU A 18 40.11 -25.61 -5.68
C LEU A 18 40.69 -24.21 -5.85
N LEU A 19 42.02 -24.10 -5.99
CA LEU A 19 42.67 -22.81 -6.24
C LEU A 19 42.31 -22.24 -7.61
N ILE A 20 42.18 -23.08 -8.64
CA ILE A 20 41.71 -22.67 -9.97
C ILE A 20 40.24 -22.19 -9.90
N LEU A 21 39.39 -22.91 -9.17
CA LEU A 21 37.97 -22.56 -9.02
C LEU A 21 37.79 -21.25 -8.22
N LEU A 22 38.59 -21.07 -7.17
CA LEU A 22 38.61 -19.83 -6.39
C LEU A 22 39.11 -18.65 -7.23
N GLY A 23 40.17 -18.87 -8.02
CA GLY A 23 40.70 -17.87 -8.96
C GLY A 23 39.68 -17.47 -10.03
N PHE A 24 38.92 -18.44 -10.57
CA PHE A 24 37.85 -18.16 -11.52
C PHE A 24 36.70 -17.37 -10.89
N LEU A 25 36.26 -17.73 -9.68
CA LEU A 25 35.21 -17.01 -8.97
C LEU A 25 35.61 -15.58 -8.61
N LEU A 26 36.87 -15.37 -8.22
CA LEU A 26 37.41 -14.03 -7.95
C LEU A 26 37.53 -13.21 -9.23
N ALA A 27 37.99 -13.81 -10.33
CA ALA A 27 38.03 -13.13 -11.62
C ALA A 27 36.63 -12.77 -12.11
N TRP A 28 35.66 -13.67 -11.93
CA TRP A 28 34.26 -13.43 -12.28
C TRP A 28 33.62 -12.33 -11.43
N SER A 29 33.86 -12.32 -10.11
CA SER A 29 33.33 -11.29 -9.23
C SER A 29 33.95 -9.92 -9.52
N VAL A 30 35.26 -9.87 -9.75
CA VAL A 30 35.97 -8.64 -10.15
C VAL A 30 35.49 -8.16 -11.50
N LEU A 31 35.32 -9.05 -12.49
CA LEU A 31 34.78 -8.67 -13.81
C LEU A 31 33.34 -8.17 -13.70
N THR A 32 32.51 -8.80 -12.87
CA THR A 32 31.12 -8.34 -12.64
C THR A 32 31.12 -6.98 -11.96
N PHE A 33 31.98 -6.76 -10.95
CA PHE A 33 32.15 -5.45 -10.32
C PHE A 33 32.70 -4.42 -11.30
N LEU A 34 33.63 -4.79 -12.18
CA LEU A 34 34.16 -3.90 -13.21
C LEU A 34 33.08 -3.53 -14.23
N ILE A 35 32.26 -4.49 -14.66
CA ILE A 35 31.16 -4.25 -15.58
C ILE A 35 30.10 -3.35 -14.92
N LEU A 36 29.75 -3.60 -13.66
CA LEU A 36 28.82 -2.75 -12.91
C LEU A 36 29.41 -1.36 -12.66
N TYR A 37 30.69 -1.28 -12.31
CA TYR A 37 31.39 -0.01 -12.11
C TYR A 37 31.57 0.75 -13.42
N ILE A 38 31.83 0.09 -14.54
CA ILE A 38 31.90 0.67 -15.89
C ILE A 38 30.50 1.06 -16.35
N GLN A 39 29.45 0.29 -16.07
CA GLN A 39 28.08 0.74 -16.32
C GLN A 39 27.76 1.98 -15.50
N ASP A 40 28.06 2.02 -14.20
CA ASP A 40 27.86 3.21 -13.37
C ASP A 40 28.73 4.39 -13.87
N THR A 41 30.00 4.18 -14.16
CA THR A 41 30.91 5.27 -14.60
C THR A 41 30.77 5.66 -16.06
N VAL A 42 30.23 4.82 -16.94
CA VAL A 42 29.86 5.21 -18.31
C VAL A 42 28.49 5.88 -18.30
N VAL A 43 27.52 5.40 -17.53
CA VAL A 43 26.22 6.08 -17.35
C VAL A 43 26.41 7.45 -16.67
N ILE A 44 27.27 7.54 -15.65
CA ILE A 44 27.55 8.80 -14.92
C ILE A 44 28.60 9.65 -15.65
N GLY A 45 29.63 9.03 -16.25
CA GLY A 45 30.77 9.73 -16.86
C GLY A 45 30.52 10.24 -18.28
N HIS A 46 29.63 9.61 -19.06
CA HIS A 46 29.26 10.12 -20.38
C HIS A 46 28.40 11.40 -20.31
N TYR A 47 27.88 11.73 -19.12
CA TYR A 47 27.00 12.88 -18.85
C TYR A 47 27.49 13.83 -17.75
N ASN A 48 28.77 13.75 -17.34
CA ASN A 48 29.35 14.68 -16.36
C ASN A 48 29.66 16.09 -16.91
N GLY A 49 29.14 16.43 -18.09
CA GLY A 49 29.23 17.77 -18.66
C GLY A 49 27.97 18.62 -18.53
N ASN A 50 26.77 18.04 -18.44
CA ASN A 50 25.49 18.78 -18.56
C ASN A 50 24.27 17.96 -18.05
N LEU A 51 24.28 17.45 -16.82
CA LEU A 51 23.04 16.95 -16.21
C LEU A 51 22.22 18.15 -15.69
N PRO A 52 21.02 18.43 -16.24
CA PRO A 52 20.22 19.53 -15.76
C PRO A 52 19.67 19.21 -14.37
N LYS A 53 19.97 20.08 -13.41
CA LYS A 53 19.39 20.05 -12.05
C LYS A 53 17.92 20.54 -12.04
N ASP A 54 17.36 20.83 -13.21
CA ASP A 54 16.10 21.55 -13.38
C ASP A 54 15.21 20.89 -14.44
N LYS A 55 13.92 20.71 -14.14
CA LYS A 55 12.93 19.97 -14.96
C LYS A 55 12.74 20.55 -16.36
N HIS A 56 12.97 21.85 -16.51
CA HIS A 56 12.72 22.56 -17.77
C HIS A 56 13.79 22.34 -18.84
N ASN A 57 14.99 21.86 -18.47
CA ASN A 57 16.07 21.60 -19.41
C ASN A 57 16.05 20.19 -20.01
N PHE A 58 15.14 19.32 -19.57
CA PHE A 58 15.06 17.96 -20.11
C PHE A 58 14.44 17.90 -21.52
N THR A 59 13.54 18.83 -21.85
CA THR A 59 13.00 19.02 -23.21
C THR A 59 14.06 19.52 -24.19
N GLN A 60 15.14 20.17 -23.71
CA GLN A 60 16.22 20.68 -24.56
C GLN A 60 17.18 19.58 -25.05
N VAL A 61 17.19 18.41 -24.41
CA VAL A 61 18.08 17.29 -24.80
C VAL A 61 17.55 16.55 -26.03
N ILE A 62 16.25 16.66 -26.31
CA ILE A 62 15.59 15.96 -27.41
C ILE A 62 15.31 16.98 -28.52
N GLY A 63 16.28 17.18 -29.40
CA GLY A 63 16.05 17.87 -30.68
C GLY A 63 15.18 17.00 -31.60
N ASP A 64 14.48 17.64 -32.54
CA ASP A 64 13.73 16.97 -33.61
C ASP A 64 14.66 16.05 -34.44
N GLY A 65 14.70 14.76 -34.10
CA GLY A 65 15.54 13.77 -34.79
C GLY A 65 16.12 12.61 -33.95
N MET A 66 15.68 12.40 -32.70
CA MET A 66 16.17 11.27 -31.88
C MET A 66 15.57 9.92 -32.31
N ASP A 67 16.43 8.93 -32.53
CA ASP A 67 16.05 7.56 -32.88
C ASP A 67 15.44 6.81 -31.67
N GLY A 68 14.64 5.76 -31.93
CA GLY A 68 13.87 5.06 -30.90
C GLY A 68 14.70 4.37 -29.80
N HIS A 69 15.98 4.08 -30.05
CA HIS A 69 16.90 3.54 -29.04
C HIS A 69 17.40 4.62 -28.08
N ASP A 70 17.78 5.80 -28.59
CA ASP A 70 18.26 6.92 -27.77
C ASP A 70 17.12 7.46 -26.87
N ALA A 71 15.88 7.45 -27.38
CA ALA A 71 14.72 7.87 -26.62
C ALA A 71 14.40 6.92 -25.45
N LEU A 72 14.61 5.60 -25.63
CA LEU A 72 14.43 4.59 -24.58
C LEU A 72 15.49 4.74 -23.48
N ASP A 73 16.73 5.08 -23.86
CA ASP A 73 17.81 5.34 -22.91
C ASP A 73 17.55 6.62 -22.10
N VAL A 74 17.01 7.68 -22.72
CA VAL A 74 16.59 8.90 -22.01
C VAL A 74 15.42 8.63 -21.06
N ILE A 75 14.41 7.85 -21.45
CA ILE A 75 13.32 7.44 -20.55
C ILE A 75 13.87 6.64 -19.37
N THR A 76 14.80 5.72 -19.63
CA THR A 76 15.41 4.89 -18.58
C THR A 76 16.23 5.75 -17.61
N MET A 77 16.99 6.72 -18.13
CA MET A 77 17.72 7.71 -17.35
C MET A 77 16.78 8.60 -16.53
N MET A 78 15.72 9.13 -17.12
CA MET A 78 14.72 9.95 -16.43
C MET A 78 14.04 9.18 -15.30
N ARG A 79 13.67 7.91 -15.53
CA ARG A 79 13.11 7.04 -14.49
C ARG A 79 14.07 6.85 -13.32
N GLY A 80 15.38 6.79 -13.58
CA GLY A 80 16.41 6.75 -12.52
C GLY A 80 16.61 8.07 -11.79
N LEU A 81 16.51 9.21 -12.47
CA LEU A 81 16.71 10.56 -11.89
C LEU A 81 15.52 11.04 -11.04
N ILE A 82 14.29 10.60 -11.34
CA ILE A 82 13.08 10.99 -10.59
C ILE A 82 13.04 10.41 -9.17
N ASP A 83 13.92 9.45 -8.85
CA ASP A 83 14.13 8.95 -7.48
C ASP A 83 14.93 9.94 -6.60
N HIS A 84 15.36 11.08 -7.16
CA HIS A 84 16.03 12.17 -6.45
C HIS A 84 15.22 13.47 -6.47
N GLN A 85 15.23 14.19 -5.35
CA GLN A 85 14.37 15.32 -5.00
C GLN A 85 14.16 16.32 -6.15
N VAL A 86 13.06 16.14 -6.88
CA VAL A 86 12.62 17.14 -7.84
C VAL A 86 11.62 18.06 -7.16
N TYR A 87 11.96 19.34 -7.04
CA TYR A 87 11.06 20.36 -6.52
C TYR A 87 9.97 20.65 -7.57
N PHE A 88 8.74 20.81 -7.12
CA PHE A 88 7.59 21.20 -7.94
C PHE A 88 7.15 22.60 -7.51
N SER A 89 6.81 23.45 -8.47
CA SER A 89 6.18 24.74 -8.21
C SER A 89 4.79 24.55 -7.58
N ILE A 90 4.31 25.59 -6.89
CA ILE A 90 2.94 25.57 -6.32
C ILE A 90 1.91 25.42 -7.43
N GLU A 91 2.11 26.10 -8.57
CA GLU A 91 1.22 26.01 -9.73
C GLU A 91 1.13 24.59 -10.29
N GLU A 92 2.26 23.89 -10.45
CA GLU A 92 2.27 22.48 -10.88
C GLU A 92 1.54 21.57 -9.88
N LEU A 93 1.70 21.80 -8.57
CA LEU A 93 1.04 21.02 -7.53
C LEU A 93 -0.47 21.30 -7.42
N ASP A 94 -0.89 22.51 -7.76
CA ASP A 94 -2.28 22.98 -7.70
C ASP A 94 -3.03 22.83 -9.04
N THR A 95 -2.36 22.34 -10.09
CA THR A 95 -3.01 22.10 -11.38
C THR A 95 -3.78 20.77 -11.35
N ASN A 96 -5.07 20.82 -11.72
CA ASN A 96 -5.89 19.64 -11.98
C ASN A 96 -6.05 19.45 -13.50
N ASN A 97 -5.39 18.44 -14.06
CA ASN A 97 -5.39 18.15 -15.50
C ASN A 97 -6.39 17.05 -15.88
N TYR A 98 -7.41 16.81 -15.04
CA TYR A 98 -8.43 15.81 -15.33
C TYR A 98 -9.14 16.07 -16.66
N SER A 99 -8.87 15.21 -17.64
CA SER A 99 -9.36 15.30 -19.02
C SER A 99 -9.39 13.89 -19.62
N PRO A 100 -10.45 13.10 -19.36
CA PRO A 100 -10.52 11.71 -19.76
C PRO A 100 -10.48 11.53 -21.29
N ILE A 101 -9.79 10.48 -21.75
CA ILE A 101 -9.75 10.06 -23.15
C ILE A 101 -10.59 8.81 -23.31
N ASP A 102 -11.47 8.79 -24.31
CA ASP A 102 -12.35 7.67 -24.57
C ASP A 102 -11.58 6.36 -24.76
N GLY A 103 -12.00 5.32 -24.03
CA GLY A 103 -11.42 3.98 -24.07
C GLY A 103 -10.16 3.78 -23.22
N TRP A 104 -9.51 4.84 -22.73
CA TRP A 104 -8.31 4.70 -21.90
C TRP A 104 -8.63 4.05 -20.56
N GLY A 105 -7.92 2.95 -20.27
CA GLY A 105 -8.05 2.21 -19.00
C GLY A 105 -9.38 1.45 -18.85
N GLU A 106 -10.24 1.44 -19.87
CA GLU A 106 -11.57 0.83 -19.84
C GLU A 106 -11.45 -0.70 -19.69
N LYS A 107 -12.38 -1.31 -18.92
CA LYS A 107 -12.30 -2.71 -18.48
C LYS A 107 -11.00 -3.03 -17.74
N GLY A 108 -10.43 -2.06 -17.03
CA GLY A 108 -9.16 -2.20 -16.30
C GLY A 108 -7.94 -2.50 -17.17
N ARG A 109 -7.99 -2.21 -18.48
CA ARG A 109 -6.87 -2.50 -19.41
C ARG A 109 -5.70 -1.55 -19.16
N SER A 110 -4.50 -2.00 -19.55
CA SER A 110 -3.31 -1.15 -19.56
C SER A 110 -3.48 -0.01 -20.55
N VAL A 111 -3.14 1.20 -20.13
CA VAL A 111 -2.95 2.33 -21.06
C VAL A 111 -1.60 2.17 -21.75
N THR A 112 -1.60 2.40 -23.07
CA THR A 112 -0.38 2.46 -23.89
C THR A 112 -0.16 3.91 -24.28
N MET A 113 1.03 4.42 -23.96
CA MET A 113 1.44 5.79 -24.27
C MET A 113 2.42 5.77 -25.44
N ASN A 114 2.41 6.82 -26.26
CA ASN A 114 3.50 7.09 -27.20
C ASN A 114 4.70 7.72 -26.47
N MET A 115 5.81 7.88 -27.18
CA MET A 115 7.07 8.39 -26.61
C MET A 115 6.91 9.76 -25.95
N THR A 116 6.20 10.69 -26.59
CA THR A 116 5.97 12.05 -26.07
C THR A 116 5.13 12.01 -24.79
N GLU A 117 4.07 11.20 -24.79
CA GLU A 117 3.22 10.99 -23.61
C GLU A 117 3.98 10.35 -22.45
N GLU A 118 4.87 9.38 -22.72
CA GLU A 118 5.71 8.79 -21.69
C GLU A 118 6.59 9.86 -21.02
N ILE A 119 7.24 10.72 -21.79
CA ILE A 119 8.08 11.81 -21.27
C ILE A 119 7.27 12.79 -20.43
N GLU A 120 6.09 13.21 -20.90
CA GLU A 120 5.19 14.09 -20.11
C GLU A 120 4.74 13.43 -18.81
N SER A 121 4.46 12.12 -18.86
CA SER A 121 4.01 11.37 -17.69
C SER A 121 5.07 11.32 -16.58
N LEU A 122 6.34 11.24 -16.94
CA LEU A 122 7.47 11.20 -16.01
C LEU A 122 7.60 12.51 -15.22
N LYS A 123 7.26 13.66 -15.83
CA LYS A 123 7.37 14.97 -15.16
C LYS A 123 6.51 15.05 -13.90
N THR A 124 5.35 14.39 -13.90
CA THR A 124 4.35 14.47 -12.82
C THR A 124 4.33 13.25 -11.89
N PHE A 125 5.02 12.15 -12.25
CA PHE A 125 5.04 10.92 -11.45
C PHE A 125 5.44 11.16 -9.99
N GLY A 126 6.46 12.01 -9.77
CA GLY A 126 6.99 12.30 -8.43
C GLY A 126 6.01 13.01 -7.48
N ILE A 127 4.93 13.61 -7.99
CA ILE A 127 3.96 14.38 -7.20
C ILE A 127 3.12 13.47 -6.29
N ASN A 128 2.65 12.35 -6.82
CA ASN A 128 1.82 11.38 -6.08
C ASN A 128 2.45 9.97 -6.02
N GLN A 129 3.64 9.78 -6.61
CA GLN A 129 4.34 8.48 -6.71
C GLN A 129 3.54 7.42 -7.49
N PHE A 130 2.80 7.89 -8.50
CA PHE A 130 2.17 7.12 -9.56
C PHE A 130 1.93 8.06 -10.76
N ASN A 131 1.61 7.51 -11.92
CA ASN A 131 1.45 8.23 -13.18
C ASN A 131 0.17 9.07 -13.21
N LEU A 132 0.29 10.33 -12.78
CA LEU A 132 -0.81 11.31 -12.79
C LEU A 132 -1.33 11.57 -14.20
N PHE A 133 -0.44 11.69 -15.19
CA PHE A 133 -0.81 11.94 -16.57
C PHE A 133 -1.80 10.88 -17.10
N VAL A 134 -1.54 9.60 -16.82
CA VAL A 134 -2.43 8.49 -17.18
C VAL A 134 -3.70 8.52 -16.33
N SER A 135 -3.59 8.71 -15.01
CA SER A 135 -4.76 8.77 -14.13
C SER A 135 -5.75 9.84 -14.58
N ASP A 136 -5.27 11.03 -14.94
CA ASP A 136 -6.12 12.15 -15.31
C ASP A 136 -6.83 11.96 -16.65
N ARG A 137 -6.33 11.04 -17.48
CA ARG A 137 -6.91 10.64 -18.78
C ARG A 137 -7.77 9.39 -18.71
N VAL A 138 -7.77 8.69 -17.57
CA VAL A 138 -8.61 7.51 -17.36
C VAL A 138 -9.92 7.94 -16.69
N PHE A 139 -11.05 7.56 -17.29
CA PHE A 139 -12.37 7.96 -16.80
C PHE A 139 -12.62 7.52 -15.34
N VAL A 140 -13.19 8.41 -14.52
CA VAL A 140 -13.43 8.12 -13.08
C VAL A 140 -14.53 7.07 -12.85
N ARG A 141 -15.33 6.76 -13.89
CA ARG A 141 -16.35 5.70 -13.87
C ARG A 141 -16.00 4.54 -14.82
N ARG A 142 -14.72 4.36 -15.17
CA ARG A 142 -14.28 3.25 -16.06
C ARG A 142 -14.83 1.91 -15.58
N SER A 143 -15.17 1.01 -16.49
CA SER A 143 -15.55 -0.36 -16.10
C SER A 143 -14.33 -1.18 -15.69
N LEU A 144 -14.56 -2.23 -14.91
CA LEU A 144 -13.56 -3.19 -14.46
C LEU A 144 -14.05 -4.62 -14.74
N PRO A 145 -13.13 -5.59 -14.92
CA PRO A 145 -13.51 -6.98 -15.02
C PRO A 145 -13.95 -7.53 -13.65
N ASP A 146 -14.81 -8.55 -13.66
CA ASP A 146 -15.16 -9.28 -12.43
C ASP A 146 -14.01 -10.22 -12.04
N MET A 147 -13.24 -9.84 -11.02
CA MET A 147 -12.08 -10.62 -10.54
C MET A 147 -12.45 -11.84 -9.71
N ARG A 148 -13.70 -11.94 -9.26
CA ARG A 148 -14.17 -13.04 -8.42
C ARG A 148 -14.09 -14.36 -9.18
N ARG A 149 -13.78 -15.43 -8.46
CA ARG A 149 -13.91 -16.79 -8.99
C ARG A 149 -15.36 -17.13 -9.30
N ARG A 150 -15.58 -18.13 -10.15
CA ARG A 150 -16.93 -18.56 -10.56
C ARG A 150 -17.80 -18.96 -9.36
N GLU A 151 -17.20 -19.62 -8.37
CA GLU A 151 -17.85 -20.04 -7.14
C GLU A 151 -18.36 -18.81 -6.36
N CYS A 152 -17.53 -17.78 -6.21
CA CYS A 152 -17.89 -16.53 -5.55
C CYS A 152 -19.06 -15.80 -6.24
N ARG A 153 -19.12 -15.82 -7.57
CA ARG A 153 -20.21 -15.20 -8.34
C ARG A 153 -21.55 -15.89 -8.15
N SER A 154 -21.53 -17.15 -7.72
CA SER A 154 -22.72 -17.97 -7.52
C SER A 154 -23.27 -17.86 -6.09
N ILE A 155 -22.54 -17.20 -5.18
CA ILE A 155 -22.98 -17.03 -3.79
C ILE A 155 -24.11 -16.01 -3.74
N GLN A 156 -25.21 -16.39 -3.10
CA GLN A 156 -26.29 -15.48 -2.75
C GLN A 156 -26.12 -15.05 -1.30
N TYR A 157 -25.84 -13.78 -1.09
CA TYR A 157 -25.76 -13.19 0.24
C TYR A 157 -27.16 -12.85 0.76
N ARG A 158 -27.31 -12.85 2.09
CA ARG A 158 -28.56 -12.45 2.73
C ARG A 158 -28.87 -10.99 2.45
N VAL A 159 -30.14 -10.63 2.42
CA VAL A 159 -30.57 -9.24 2.20
C VAL A 159 -30.41 -8.39 3.47
N ASP A 160 -30.46 -9.00 4.66
CA ASP A 160 -30.40 -8.33 5.96
C ASP A 160 -28.97 -8.10 6.47
N LEU A 161 -28.01 -7.81 5.59
CA LEU A 161 -26.64 -7.46 5.98
C LEU A 161 -26.59 -6.11 6.72
N PRO A 162 -25.62 -5.93 7.66
CA PRO A 162 -25.48 -4.66 8.38
C PRO A 162 -25.15 -3.52 7.43
N SER A 163 -25.58 -2.30 7.76
CA SER A 163 -25.21 -1.12 7.00
C SER A 163 -23.75 -0.71 7.29
N THR A 164 -23.07 -0.09 6.32
CA THR A 164 -21.69 0.37 6.49
C THR A 164 -21.53 1.87 6.25
N SER A 165 -20.71 2.51 7.08
CA SER A 165 -20.12 3.82 6.80
C SER A 165 -18.73 3.62 6.20
N ILE A 166 -18.56 4.07 4.96
CA ILE A 166 -17.25 4.05 4.31
C ILE A 166 -16.42 5.24 4.81
N ILE A 167 -15.17 5.01 5.21
CA ILE A 167 -14.26 6.05 5.68
C ILE A 167 -13.04 6.09 4.75
N ILE A 168 -12.86 7.22 4.08
CA ILE A 168 -11.71 7.51 3.22
C ILE A 168 -10.91 8.64 3.85
N VAL A 169 -9.62 8.41 4.09
CA VAL A 169 -8.69 9.46 4.50
C VAL A 169 -7.83 9.85 3.31
N PHE A 170 -7.60 11.15 3.12
CA PHE A 170 -6.69 11.62 2.09
C PHE A 170 -5.85 12.81 2.56
N HIS A 171 -4.66 12.95 1.97
CA HIS A 171 -3.80 14.11 2.10
C HIS A 171 -3.09 14.35 0.77
N ASN A 172 -3.34 15.49 0.13
CA ASN A 172 -2.76 15.85 -1.17
C ASN A 172 -2.93 14.75 -2.24
N GLU A 173 -4.08 14.08 -2.25
CA GLU A 173 -4.36 13.03 -3.23
C GLU A 173 -4.64 13.63 -4.62
N ALA A 174 -4.42 12.85 -5.68
CA ALA A 174 -4.83 13.28 -7.01
C ALA A 174 -6.36 13.34 -7.12
N PHE A 175 -6.87 14.36 -7.81
CA PHE A 175 -8.29 14.54 -7.99
C PHE A 175 -8.95 13.32 -8.67
N SER A 176 -8.34 12.85 -9.75
CA SER A 176 -8.83 11.71 -10.54
C SER A 176 -8.88 10.40 -9.76
N THR A 177 -7.88 10.10 -8.92
CA THR A 177 -7.86 8.85 -8.12
C THR A 177 -8.85 8.87 -6.97
N LEU A 178 -8.97 9.99 -6.24
CA LEU A 178 -9.95 10.15 -5.17
C LEU A 178 -11.38 10.03 -5.73
N LEU A 179 -11.67 10.75 -6.80
CA LEU A 179 -13.00 10.73 -7.41
C LEU A 179 -13.32 9.35 -8.02
N ARG A 180 -12.34 8.67 -8.62
CA ARG A 180 -12.50 7.28 -9.10
C ARG A 180 -12.77 6.30 -7.96
N SER A 181 -12.10 6.47 -6.82
CA SER A 181 -12.35 5.67 -5.61
C SER A 181 -13.81 5.81 -5.16
N VAL A 182 -14.29 7.04 -4.97
CA VAL A 182 -15.67 7.32 -4.55
C VAL A 182 -16.69 6.80 -5.57
N ASN A 183 -16.46 7.02 -6.87
CA ASN A 183 -17.33 6.49 -7.92
C ASN A 183 -17.38 4.96 -7.92
N SER A 184 -16.24 4.28 -7.73
CA SER A 184 -16.19 2.81 -7.68
C SER A 184 -17.02 2.25 -6.52
N ILE A 185 -16.95 2.89 -5.34
CA ILE A 185 -17.73 2.51 -4.16
C ILE A 185 -19.23 2.66 -4.43
N ILE A 186 -19.66 3.83 -4.92
CA ILE A 186 -21.08 4.12 -5.15
C ILE A 186 -21.66 3.23 -6.27
N SER A 187 -20.88 2.95 -7.31
CA SER A 187 -21.36 2.19 -8.47
C SER A 187 -21.41 0.68 -8.25
N ARG A 188 -20.60 0.13 -7.33
CA ARG A 188 -20.42 -1.33 -7.16
C ARG A 188 -20.75 -1.82 -5.76
N SER A 189 -21.47 -1.02 -4.98
CA SER A 189 -22.01 -1.43 -3.69
C SER A 189 -23.53 -1.34 -3.72
N PRO A 190 -24.25 -2.29 -3.11
CA PRO A 190 -25.70 -2.18 -2.97
C PRO A 190 -26.09 -0.94 -2.16
N SER A 191 -26.99 -0.12 -2.70
CA SER A 191 -27.37 1.18 -2.10
C SER A 191 -27.95 1.06 -0.69
N HIS A 192 -28.65 -0.03 -0.39
CA HIS A 192 -29.23 -0.29 0.93
C HIS A 192 -28.18 -0.64 2.00
N LEU A 193 -26.97 -1.04 1.61
CA LEU A 193 -25.86 -1.34 2.53
C LEU A 193 -24.97 -0.10 2.76
N LEU A 194 -24.90 0.82 1.79
CA LEU A 194 -24.14 2.06 1.95
C LEU A 194 -24.93 3.09 2.76
N LYS A 195 -24.59 3.22 4.05
CA LYS A 195 -25.19 4.22 4.93
C LYS A 195 -24.75 5.64 4.56
N GLU A 196 -23.45 5.81 4.38
CA GLU A 196 -22.80 7.08 4.07
C GLU A 196 -21.34 6.85 3.66
N ILE A 197 -20.73 7.88 3.04
CA ILE A 197 -19.29 7.97 2.78
C ILE A 197 -18.75 9.18 3.53
N ILE A 198 -17.79 8.95 4.41
CA ILE A 198 -17.10 9.98 5.19
C ILE A 198 -15.70 10.14 4.60
N ILE A 199 -15.41 11.33 4.09
CA ILE A 199 -14.12 11.67 3.49
C ILE A 199 -13.43 12.64 4.43
N VAL A 200 -12.31 12.21 5.01
CA VAL A 200 -11.52 13.01 5.96
C VAL A 200 -10.28 13.53 5.25
N ASP A 201 -10.22 14.84 5.08
CA ASP A 201 -9.06 15.56 4.60
C ASP A 201 -8.09 15.84 5.76
N ASP A 202 -6.96 15.16 5.74
CA ASP A 202 -5.87 15.36 6.68
C ASP A 202 -4.98 16.54 6.25
N PHE A 203 -5.56 17.75 6.22
CA PHE A 203 -4.85 19.01 5.96
C PHE A 203 -4.17 19.10 4.59
N SER A 204 -4.92 18.81 3.53
CA SER A 204 -4.46 18.99 2.15
C SER A 204 -4.21 20.46 1.81
N LYS A 205 -3.15 20.69 1.04
CA LYS A 205 -2.72 22.02 0.57
C LYS A 205 -3.30 22.34 -0.81
N ARG A 206 -3.63 21.32 -1.62
CA ARG A 206 -4.00 21.51 -3.03
C ARG A 206 -5.35 22.22 -3.19
N ALA A 207 -5.38 23.29 -3.98
CA ALA A 207 -6.58 24.11 -4.15
C ALA A 207 -7.78 23.33 -4.71
N PHE A 208 -7.53 22.44 -5.69
CA PHE A 208 -8.57 21.61 -6.31
C PHE A 208 -9.21 20.59 -5.35
N LEU A 209 -8.58 20.30 -4.21
CA LEU A 209 -9.14 19.40 -3.20
C LEU A 209 -10.14 20.10 -2.28
N ARG A 210 -10.42 21.40 -2.46
CA ARG A 210 -11.39 22.19 -1.68
C ARG A 210 -12.74 22.28 -2.41
N SER A 211 -13.18 23.49 -2.75
CA SER A 211 -14.46 23.72 -3.42
C SER A 211 -14.64 22.89 -4.69
N PRO A 212 -13.65 22.77 -5.61
CA PRO A 212 -13.85 21.98 -6.82
C PRO A 212 -14.15 20.50 -6.57
N LEU A 213 -13.48 19.89 -5.57
CA LEU A 213 -13.79 18.52 -5.14
C LEU A 213 -15.17 18.44 -4.48
N GLU A 214 -15.51 19.40 -3.63
CA GLU A 214 -16.80 19.42 -2.93
C GLU A 214 -17.98 19.56 -3.90
N ASP A 215 -17.83 20.30 -5.00
CA ASP A 215 -18.83 20.42 -6.06
C ASP A 215 -19.11 19.05 -6.72
N GLU A 216 -18.06 18.31 -7.09
CA GLU A 216 -18.20 16.95 -7.64
C GLU A 216 -18.81 15.96 -6.63
N LEU A 217 -18.37 16.03 -5.37
CA LEU A 217 -18.91 15.19 -4.30
C LEU A 217 -20.37 15.51 -3.98
N ALA A 218 -20.80 16.77 -4.11
CA ALA A 218 -22.20 17.16 -3.93
C ALA A 218 -23.11 16.48 -4.97
N VAL A 219 -22.66 16.37 -6.22
CA VAL A 219 -23.37 15.62 -7.27
C VAL A 219 -23.50 14.14 -6.89
N LEU A 220 -22.43 13.52 -6.40
CA LEU A 220 -22.43 12.13 -5.96
C LEU A 220 -23.28 11.89 -4.70
N SER A 221 -23.40 12.91 -3.84
CA SER A 221 -24.19 12.89 -2.61
C SER A 221 -25.69 12.66 -2.86
N THR A 222 -26.16 12.91 -4.09
CA THR A 222 -27.54 12.56 -4.52
C THR A 222 -27.83 11.06 -4.51
N ARG A 223 -26.80 10.21 -4.57
CA ARG A 223 -26.94 8.74 -4.59
C ARG A 223 -26.71 8.10 -3.23
N VAL A 224 -25.76 8.62 -2.47
CA VAL A 224 -25.37 8.14 -1.14
C VAL A 224 -24.91 9.37 -0.34
N PRO A 225 -25.33 9.58 0.92
CA PRO A 225 -24.88 10.72 1.71
C PRO A 225 -23.34 10.78 1.81
N ILE A 226 -22.74 11.90 1.41
CA ILE A 226 -21.30 12.15 1.55
C ILE A 226 -21.04 13.27 2.55
N LYS A 227 -20.12 13.04 3.48
CA LYS A 227 -19.65 14.03 4.47
C LYS A 227 -18.17 14.27 4.27
N VAL A 228 -17.78 15.53 4.09
CA VAL A 228 -16.36 15.94 4.04
C VAL A 228 -15.98 16.55 5.38
N ILE A 229 -14.92 16.03 6.01
CA ILE A 229 -14.39 16.52 7.28
C ILE A 229 -12.98 17.05 7.03
N ARG A 230 -12.72 18.30 7.40
CA ARG A 230 -11.42 18.97 7.19
C ARG A 230 -10.67 19.09 8.51
N SER A 231 -9.50 18.49 8.62
CA SER A 231 -8.59 18.69 9.74
C SER A 231 -7.95 20.08 9.67
N LYS A 232 -7.81 20.74 10.83
CA LYS A 232 -7.20 22.08 10.93
C LYS A 232 -5.67 22.06 10.86
N GLU A 233 -5.07 20.89 11.09
CA GLU A 233 -3.63 20.64 11.04
C GLU A 233 -3.39 19.21 10.53
N ARG A 234 -2.14 18.90 10.15
CA ARG A 234 -1.75 17.56 9.71
C ARG A 234 -1.65 16.62 10.91
N ILE A 235 -2.66 15.78 11.10
CA ILE A 235 -2.79 14.88 12.26
C ILE A 235 -2.41 13.42 11.94
N GLY A 236 -2.32 13.05 10.67
CA GLY A 236 -1.96 11.71 10.25
C GLY A 236 -3.13 10.78 9.95
N LEU A 237 -2.81 9.69 9.23
CA LEU A 237 -3.77 8.65 8.84
C LEU A 237 -4.53 8.10 10.06
N ILE A 238 -3.80 7.77 11.12
CA ILE A 238 -4.34 7.07 12.29
C ILE A 238 -5.42 7.93 12.97
N ARG A 239 -5.10 9.20 13.24
CA ARG A 239 -6.02 10.14 13.88
C ARG A 239 -7.15 10.55 12.95
N ALA A 240 -6.88 10.75 11.67
CA ALA A 240 -7.92 11.04 10.69
C ALA A 240 -8.94 9.89 10.54
N ARG A 241 -8.49 8.63 10.58
CA ARG A 241 -9.40 7.46 10.61
C ARG A 241 -10.27 7.44 11.87
N MET A 242 -9.71 7.79 13.03
CA MET A 242 -10.50 7.92 14.27
C MET A 242 -11.53 9.05 14.18
N ILE A 243 -11.19 10.20 13.58
CA ILE A 243 -12.17 11.27 13.32
C ILE A 243 -13.31 10.77 12.44
N GLY A 244 -12.99 10.06 11.35
CA GLY A 244 -14.00 9.46 10.47
C GLY A 244 -14.89 8.47 11.21
N ALA A 245 -14.30 7.57 12.00
CA ALA A 245 -15.03 6.59 12.81
C ALA A 245 -15.98 7.25 13.82
N ASN A 246 -15.56 8.34 14.47
CA ASN A 246 -16.39 9.07 15.42
C ASN A 246 -17.61 9.77 14.78
N HIS A 247 -17.57 10.06 13.48
CA HIS A 247 -18.69 10.68 12.75
C HIS A 247 -19.57 9.65 12.02
N ALA A 248 -19.18 8.37 12.05
CA ALA A 248 -19.89 7.29 11.39
C ALA A 248 -21.13 6.84 12.15
N SER A 249 -22.20 6.56 11.41
CA SER A 249 -23.51 6.13 11.93
C SER A 249 -23.92 4.73 11.49
N GLY A 250 -23.20 4.11 10.56
CA GLY A 250 -23.42 2.74 10.11
C GLY A 250 -23.14 1.72 11.21
N ASP A 251 -23.63 0.49 11.02
CA ASP A 251 -23.37 -0.63 11.92
C ASP A 251 -21.91 -1.10 11.81
N VAL A 252 -21.37 -1.03 10.60
CA VAL A 252 -19.99 -1.38 10.23
C VAL A 252 -19.21 -0.14 9.81
N LEU A 253 -17.93 -0.11 10.14
CA LEU A 253 -16.94 0.80 9.58
C LEU A 253 -16.17 0.07 8.47
N THR A 254 -16.14 0.63 7.26
CA THR A 254 -15.30 0.12 6.18
C THR A 254 -14.26 1.18 5.82
N PHE A 255 -13.00 0.91 6.14
CA PHE A 255 -11.88 1.80 5.82
C PHE A 255 -11.35 1.49 4.43
N LEU A 256 -11.15 2.53 3.62
CA LEU A 256 -10.56 2.45 2.30
C LEU A 256 -9.55 3.59 2.11
N ASP A 257 -8.48 3.30 1.39
CA ASP A 257 -7.54 4.34 0.97
C ASP A 257 -8.14 5.16 -0.21
N SER A 258 -7.56 6.33 -0.48
CA SER A 258 -8.09 7.31 -1.44
C SER A 258 -7.71 7.05 -2.90
N HIS A 259 -7.06 5.92 -3.18
CA HIS A 259 -6.57 5.52 -4.51
C HIS A 259 -6.84 4.03 -4.74
N ILE A 260 -8.13 3.68 -4.65
CA ILE A 260 -8.65 2.34 -4.80
C ILE A 260 -9.68 2.26 -5.92
N GLU A 261 -9.99 1.04 -6.37
CA GLU A 261 -11.18 0.78 -7.17
C GLU A 261 -11.84 -0.52 -6.73
N CYS A 262 -13.05 -0.43 -6.18
CA CYS A 262 -13.85 -1.60 -5.81
C CYS A 262 -14.30 -2.36 -7.08
N THR A 263 -14.38 -3.69 -7.02
CA THR A 263 -15.00 -4.51 -8.09
C THR A 263 -16.46 -4.84 -7.74
N GLU A 264 -17.16 -5.45 -8.69
CA GLU A 264 -18.51 -5.97 -8.43
C GLU A 264 -18.51 -7.02 -7.32
N GLY A 265 -19.48 -6.93 -6.40
CA GLY A 265 -19.67 -7.88 -5.30
C GLY A 265 -18.58 -7.85 -4.23
N TRP A 266 -17.86 -6.74 -4.09
CA TRP A 266 -16.79 -6.59 -3.08
C TRP A 266 -17.34 -6.46 -1.64
N LEU A 267 -18.52 -5.86 -1.45
CA LEU A 267 -18.94 -5.41 -0.12
C LEU A 267 -19.67 -6.51 0.67
N GLU A 268 -20.60 -7.19 0.02
CA GLU A 268 -21.48 -8.21 0.62
C GLU A 268 -20.69 -9.35 1.29
N PRO A 269 -19.62 -9.91 0.69
CA PRO A 269 -18.82 -10.94 1.35
C PRO A 269 -18.20 -10.46 2.66
N MET A 270 -17.74 -9.21 2.74
CA MET A 270 -17.17 -8.66 3.97
C MET A 270 -18.24 -8.47 5.04
N LEU A 271 -19.37 -7.85 4.70
CA LEU A 271 -20.44 -7.62 5.66
C LEU A 271 -21.08 -8.92 6.16
N ALA A 272 -21.11 -9.97 5.32
CA ALA A 272 -21.56 -11.30 5.72
C ALA A 272 -20.67 -11.89 6.82
N ARG A 273 -19.33 -11.75 6.73
CA ARG A 273 -18.42 -12.22 7.79
C ARG A 273 -18.69 -11.55 9.14
N ILE A 274 -18.99 -10.25 9.14
CA ILE A 274 -19.30 -9.48 10.36
C ILE A 274 -20.69 -9.85 10.91
N LYS A 275 -21.66 -10.12 10.03
CA LYS A 275 -22.99 -10.60 10.41
C LYS A 275 -22.91 -11.96 11.12
N GLU A 276 -22.02 -12.85 10.68
CA GLU A 276 -21.82 -14.17 11.31
C GLU A 276 -21.19 -14.07 12.70
N ASP A 277 -20.13 -13.26 12.84
CA ASP A 277 -19.55 -12.91 14.13
C ASP A 277 -19.03 -11.48 14.07
N ARG A 278 -19.55 -10.65 14.97
CA ARG A 278 -19.21 -9.23 15.10
C ARG A 278 -17.71 -8.98 15.32
N LYS A 279 -16.99 -9.99 15.83
CA LYS A 279 -15.54 -9.93 16.09
C LYS A 279 -14.68 -10.35 14.89
N ASN A 280 -15.29 -10.71 13.76
CA ASN A 280 -14.56 -10.91 12.51
C ASN A 280 -14.20 -9.55 11.91
N VAL A 281 -12.95 -9.41 11.48
CA VAL A 281 -12.41 -8.23 10.79
C VAL A 281 -11.98 -8.66 9.39
N PRO A 282 -12.93 -8.67 8.43
CA PRO A 282 -12.65 -9.06 7.05
C PRO A 282 -11.88 -7.97 6.28
N CYS A 283 -10.93 -8.43 5.48
CA CYS A 283 -10.15 -7.67 4.51
C CYS A 283 -10.44 -8.22 3.11
N PRO A 284 -10.52 -7.38 2.06
CA PRO A 284 -10.59 -7.85 0.69
C PRO A 284 -9.25 -8.47 0.25
N ILE A 285 -9.29 -9.25 -0.83
CA ILE A 285 -8.11 -9.40 -1.67
C ILE A 285 -7.78 -8.04 -2.26
N ILE A 286 -6.56 -7.59 -2.00
CA ILE A 286 -6.06 -6.32 -2.54
C ILE A 286 -5.42 -6.63 -3.89
N ASP A 287 -6.14 -6.26 -4.95
CA ASP A 287 -5.65 -6.33 -6.31
C ASP A 287 -4.70 -5.15 -6.59
N VAL A 288 -3.89 -5.27 -7.63
CA VAL A 288 -2.90 -4.24 -8.00
C VAL A 288 -3.45 -3.37 -9.11
N ILE A 289 -3.55 -2.07 -8.88
CA ILE A 289 -3.66 -1.09 -9.97
C ILE A 289 -2.24 -0.64 -10.28
N ASN A 290 -1.77 -0.92 -11.50
CA ASN A 290 -0.41 -0.59 -11.90
C ASN A 290 -0.19 0.93 -11.81
N ASP A 291 0.83 1.33 -11.07
CA ASP A 291 1.18 2.73 -10.80
C ASP A 291 1.61 3.51 -12.05
N ASN A 292 2.01 2.82 -13.12
CA ASN A 292 2.39 3.46 -14.38
C ASN A 292 1.26 3.44 -15.42
N THR A 293 0.66 2.28 -15.68
CA THR A 293 -0.27 2.09 -16.81
C THR A 293 -1.74 2.04 -16.41
N PHE A 294 -2.05 2.07 -15.11
CA PHE A 294 -3.40 1.92 -14.55
C PHE A 294 -4.12 0.62 -14.93
N ALA A 295 -3.37 -0.39 -15.41
CA ALA A 295 -3.87 -1.74 -15.60
C ALA A 295 -4.34 -2.31 -14.25
N TYR A 296 -5.55 -2.85 -14.21
CA TYR A 296 -6.07 -3.55 -13.06
C TYR A 296 -5.65 -5.02 -13.14
N GLN A 297 -4.85 -5.46 -12.16
CA GLN A 297 -4.23 -6.78 -12.13
C GLN A 297 -4.70 -7.53 -10.89
N LYS A 298 -5.23 -8.74 -11.11
CA LYS A 298 -5.71 -9.60 -10.02
C LYS A 298 -4.58 -9.94 -9.05
N GLY A 299 -4.83 -9.73 -7.76
CA GLY A 299 -3.93 -10.08 -6.67
C GLY A 299 -3.80 -11.59 -6.49
N ILE A 300 -2.73 -12.02 -5.82
CA ILE A 300 -2.48 -13.45 -5.59
C ILE A 300 -3.26 -13.90 -4.34
N GLU A 301 -4.25 -14.77 -4.54
CA GLU A 301 -5.16 -15.23 -3.48
C GLU A 301 -4.55 -16.21 -2.48
N GLN A 302 -3.30 -16.65 -2.71
CA GLN A 302 -2.61 -17.64 -1.86
C GLN A 302 -1.65 -17.01 -0.85
N PHE A 303 -1.84 -15.73 -0.52
CA PHE A 303 -1.03 -15.01 0.44
C PHE A 303 -1.85 -14.58 1.65
N ARG A 304 -1.18 -14.52 2.80
CA ARG A 304 -1.70 -13.94 4.03
C ARG A 304 -0.71 -12.90 4.57
N GLY A 305 -1.22 -11.95 5.32
CA GLY A 305 -0.39 -10.95 5.98
C GLY A 305 0.39 -11.57 7.15
N GLY A 306 1.66 -11.22 7.23
CA GLY A 306 2.49 -11.43 8.41
C GLY A 306 3.41 -10.23 8.63
N PHE A 307 4.46 -10.44 9.42
CA PHE A 307 5.46 -9.42 9.71
C PHE A 307 6.84 -10.07 9.91
N ASN A 308 7.90 -9.30 9.64
CA ASN A 308 9.25 -9.68 10.05
C ASN A 308 9.57 -9.13 11.45
N TRP A 309 10.69 -9.54 12.06
CA TRP A 309 11.05 -9.09 13.41
C TRP A 309 11.37 -7.60 13.53
N ASN A 310 11.57 -6.89 12.41
CA ASN A 310 11.66 -5.43 12.39
C ASN A 310 10.27 -4.75 12.31
N LEU A 311 9.20 -5.51 12.57
CA LEU A 311 7.80 -5.09 12.54
C LEU A 311 7.39 -4.41 11.22
N GLN A 312 7.90 -4.93 10.11
CA GLN A 312 7.43 -4.58 8.77
C GLN A 312 6.42 -5.61 8.31
N PHE A 313 5.29 -5.14 7.80
CA PHE A 313 4.29 -5.99 7.14
C PHE A 313 4.90 -6.70 5.93
N ARG A 314 4.55 -7.98 5.75
CA ARG A 314 4.97 -8.83 4.63
C ARG A 314 3.83 -9.75 4.21
N TRP A 315 3.74 -10.02 2.91
CA TRP A 315 2.90 -11.09 2.39
C TRP A 315 3.67 -12.41 2.46
N TYR A 316 3.08 -13.43 3.07
CA TYR A 316 3.61 -14.79 3.11
C TYR A 316 2.65 -15.74 2.41
N SER A 317 3.19 -16.69 1.64
CA SER A 317 2.39 -17.75 1.07
C SER A 317 1.66 -18.53 2.17
N MET A 318 0.43 -18.95 1.88
CA MET A 318 -0.31 -19.81 2.78
C MET A 318 0.43 -21.14 3.02
N PRO A 319 0.43 -21.67 4.25
CA PRO A 319 0.91 -23.02 4.54
C PRO A 319 0.19 -24.09 3.71
N SER A 320 0.91 -25.17 3.35
CA SER A 320 0.36 -26.22 2.47
C SER A 320 -0.87 -26.93 3.03
N ASP A 321 -0.93 -27.14 4.35
CA ASP A 321 -2.08 -27.69 5.07
C ASP A 321 -3.32 -26.78 4.93
N MET A 322 -3.13 -25.47 5.06
CA MET A 322 -4.20 -24.48 4.83
C MET A 322 -4.67 -24.47 3.36
N ILE A 323 -3.76 -24.63 2.40
CA ILE A 323 -4.12 -24.75 0.99
C ILE A 323 -4.92 -26.04 0.74
N HIS A 324 -4.45 -27.18 1.27
CA HIS A 324 -5.12 -28.47 1.11
C HIS A 324 -6.52 -28.50 1.73
N ALA A 325 -6.71 -27.88 2.90
CA ALA A 325 -8.01 -27.77 3.55
C ALA A 325 -9.06 -27.00 2.71
N ARG A 326 -8.63 -26.28 1.68
CA ARG A 326 -9.46 -25.41 0.83
C ARG A 326 -9.66 -25.95 -0.58
N VAL A 327 -9.14 -27.14 -0.91
CA VAL A 327 -9.22 -27.73 -2.27
C VAL A 327 -10.68 -27.99 -2.71
N GLY A 328 -11.63 -28.06 -1.78
CA GLY A 328 -13.07 -28.20 -2.08
C GLY A 328 -13.87 -26.89 -2.05
N ASP A 329 -13.34 -25.82 -1.46
CA ASP A 329 -14.04 -24.53 -1.34
C ASP A 329 -13.03 -23.38 -1.19
N HIS A 330 -12.80 -22.67 -2.30
CA HIS A 330 -11.91 -21.51 -2.34
C HIS A 330 -12.55 -20.23 -1.81
N THR A 331 -13.86 -20.23 -1.53
CA THR A 331 -14.62 -19.04 -1.12
C THR A 331 -14.50 -18.74 0.37
N GLN A 332 -14.08 -19.75 1.16
CA GLN A 332 -13.92 -19.63 2.61
C GLN A 332 -12.98 -18.48 3.00
N PRO A 333 -13.20 -17.77 4.10
CA PRO A 333 -12.24 -16.78 4.59
C PRO A 333 -10.87 -17.41 4.90
N ILE A 334 -9.80 -16.65 4.72
CA ILE A 334 -8.42 -17.03 5.02
C ILE A 334 -8.01 -16.32 6.31
N GLN A 335 -7.67 -17.06 7.36
CA GLN A 335 -7.15 -16.45 8.58
C GLN A 335 -5.77 -15.84 8.34
N SER A 336 -5.64 -14.56 8.64
CA SER A 336 -4.42 -13.78 8.41
C SER A 336 -3.83 -13.31 9.74
N PRO A 337 -2.57 -13.66 10.06
CA PRO A 337 -1.91 -13.15 11.28
C PRO A 337 -1.93 -11.62 11.39
N THR A 338 -1.78 -10.93 10.26
CA THR A 338 -1.87 -9.47 10.18
C THR A 338 -2.66 -9.02 8.96
N MET A 339 -3.18 -7.79 8.99
CA MET A 339 -3.73 -7.10 7.82
C MET A 339 -2.75 -6.06 7.29
N ALA A 340 -2.87 -5.74 5.99
CA ALA A 340 -2.17 -4.60 5.41
C ALA A 340 -2.60 -3.27 6.08
N GLY A 341 -3.87 -3.18 6.46
CA GLY A 341 -4.44 -2.08 7.25
C GLY A 341 -5.07 -0.96 6.42
N GLY A 342 -4.76 -0.86 5.12
CA GLY A 342 -5.38 0.10 4.20
C GLY A 342 -6.89 -0.12 4.04
N LEU A 343 -7.27 -1.38 3.79
CA LEU A 343 -8.61 -1.77 3.40
C LEU A 343 -9.15 -2.89 4.31
N PHE A 344 -10.18 -2.61 5.11
CA PHE A 344 -10.85 -3.61 5.94
C PHE A 344 -12.23 -3.12 6.40
N SER A 345 -13.07 -4.04 6.85
CA SER A 345 -14.34 -3.72 7.51
C SER A 345 -14.37 -4.27 8.94
N MET A 346 -15.03 -3.56 9.85
CA MET A 346 -15.14 -3.93 11.25
C MET A 346 -16.45 -3.42 11.84
N ASP A 347 -17.11 -4.22 12.67
CA ASP A 347 -18.26 -3.73 13.45
C ASP A 347 -17.86 -2.49 14.27
N ARG A 348 -18.68 -1.43 14.20
CA ARG A 348 -18.35 -0.14 14.80
C ARG A 348 -18.24 -0.23 16.32
N ARG A 349 -19.15 -0.96 16.98
CA ARG A 349 -19.09 -1.15 18.43
C ARG A 349 -17.86 -1.96 18.83
N TYR A 350 -17.44 -2.93 18.01
CA TYR A 350 -16.27 -3.74 18.29
C TYR A 350 -14.99 -2.92 18.13
N PHE A 351 -14.94 -2.03 17.14
CA PHE A 351 -13.86 -1.04 16.99
C PHE A 351 -13.75 -0.15 18.23
N GLU A 352 -14.87 0.37 18.75
CA GLU A 352 -14.93 1.17 19.98
C GLU A 352 -14.52 0.36 21.22
N GLU A 353 -15.03 -0.86 21.38
CA GLU A 353 -14.72 -1.77 22.50
C GLU A 353 -13.24 -2.16 22.55
N LEU A 354 -12.62 -2.38 21.39
CA LEU A 354 -11.19 -2.61 21.32
C LEU A 354 -10.37 -1.35 21.64
N GLY A 355 -10.98 -0.17 21.77
CA GLY A 355 -10.31 1.09 22.03
C GLY A 355 -9.72 1.73 20.76
N ALA A 356 -10.48 1.70 19.66
CA ALA A 356 -10.19 2.38 18.38
C ALA A 356 -8.76 2.16 17.88
N TYR A 357 -8.05 3.17 17.38
CA TYR A 357 -6.59 3.11 17.25
C TYR A 357 -5.90 3.63 18.52
N ASP A 358 -4.62 3.32 18.70
CA ASP A 358 -3.81 3.93 19.77
C ASP A 358 -3.59 5.43 19.47
N PRO A 359 -4.14 6.36 20.29
CA PRO A 359 -4.05 7.80 20.04
C PRO A 359 -2.63 8.35 20.18
N GLY A 360 -1.74 7.61 20.84
CA GLY A 360 -0.32 7.95 20.96
C GLY A 360 0.51 7.63 19.73
N MET A 361 -0.05 6.94 18.73
CA MET A 361 0.61 6.79 17.42
C MET A 361 0.46 8.04 16.58
N ASP A 362 1.50 8.35 15.82
CA ASP A 362 1.60 9.58 15.03
C ASP A 362 1.75 9.28 13.54
N ILE A 363 1.16 10.14 12.70
CA ILE A 363 1.15 10.07 11.22
C ILE A 363 0.72 8.71 10.64
N TRP A 364 1.64 7.75 10.56
CA TRP A 364 1.46 6.47 9.88
C TRP A 364 2.52 5.46 10.34
N GLY A 365 2.15 4.17 10.29
CA GLY A 365 3.07 3.05 10.42
C GLY A 365 2.89 2.31 11.73
N GLY A 366 2.78 0.98 11.64
CA GLY A 366 2.63 0.08 12.79
C GLY A 366 1.19 -0.10 13.27
N GLU A 367 0.25 0.78 12.90
CA GLU A 367 -1.14 0.72 13.32
C GLU A 367 -1.85 -0.54 12.82
N ASN A 368 -1.46 -1.04 11.65
CA ASN A 368 -1.99 -2.26 11.07
C ASN A 368 -1.55 -3.50 11.87
N LEU A 369 -0.30 -3.53 12.33
CA LEU A 369 0.22 -4.60 13.19
C LEU A 369 -0.35 -4.54 14.60
N GLU A 370 -0.41 -3.34 15.19
CA GLU A 370 -1.01 -3.11 16.51
C GLU A 370 -2.45 -3.61 16.57
N MET A 371 -3.26 -3.19 15.60
CA MET A 371 -4.65 -3.59 15.52
C MET A 371 -4.77 -5.10 15.28
N SER A 372 -3.94 -5.68 14.41
CA SER A 372 -3.93 -7.12 14.16
C SER A 372 -3.64 -7.94 15.42
N PHE A 373 -2.59 -7.56 16.16
CA PHE A 373 -2.20 -8.23 17.40
C PHE A 373 -3.30 -8.12 18.45
N ARG A 374 -3.87 -6.92 18.60
CA ARG A 374 -4.98 -6.67 19.50
C ARG A 374 -6.22 -7.50 19.16
N ILE A 375 -6.65 -7.53 17.90
CA ILE A 375 -7.80 -8.33 17.45
C ILE A 375 -7.60 -9.80 17.85
N TRP A 376 -6.48 -10.40 17.46
CA TRP A 376 -6.19 -11.81 17.74
C TRP A 376 -6.08 -12.11 19.23
N GLN A 377 -5.30 -11.32 19.97
CA GLN A 377 -5.08 -11.55 21.40
C GLN A 377 -6.36 -11.31 22.21
N CYS A 378 -7.22 -10.40 21.79
CA CYS A 378 -8.47 -10.05 22.49
C CYS A 378 -9.70 -10.82 21.95
N GLY A 379 -9.49 -11.90 21.21
CA GLY A 379 -10.51 -12.90 20.88
C GLY A 379 -11.34 -12.64 19.62
N GLY A 380 -10.90 -11.74 18.75
CA GLY A 380 -11.43 -11.59 17.39
C GLY A 380 -10.59 -12.33 16.35
N ARG A 381 -10.88 -12.08 15.07
CA ARG A 381 -10.19 -12.72 13.94
C ARG A 381 -9.95 -11.72 12.83
N VAL A 382 -8.76 -11.76 12.25
CA VAL A 382 -8.46 -11.06 11.00
C VAL A 382 -8.56 -12.07 9.85
N GLU A 383 -9.41 -11.77 8.89
CA GLU A 383 -9.72 -12.67 7.77
C GLU A 383 -9.52 -11.96 6.43
N ILE A 384 -8.94 -12.64 5.44
CA ILE A 384 -8.96 -12.21 4.05
C ILE A 384 -10.12 -12.94 3.37
N VAL A 385 -11.00 -12.21 2.70
CA VAL A 385 -12.21 -12.76 2.07
C VAL A 385 -12.00 -12.89 0.56
N PRO A 386 -11.79 -14.12 0.03
CA PRO A 386 -11.40 -14.31 -1.37
C PRO A 386 -12.44 -13.87 -2.40
N CYS A 387 -13.70 -13.74 -1.99
CA CYS A 387 -14.77 -13.27 -2.88
C CYS A 387 -14.90 -11.74 -2.93
N SER A 388 -14.15 -11.02 -2.11
CA SER A 388 -14.12 -9.56 -2.08
C SER A 388 -12.82 -9.04 -2.67
N HIS A 389 -12.91 -8.25 -3.73
CA HIS A 389 -11.75 -7.70 -4.43
C HIS A 389 -11.80 -6.17 -4.48
N VAL A 390 -10.68 -5.53 -4.15
CA VAL A 390 -10.50 -4.09 -4.29
C VAL A 390 -9.10 -3.82 -4.83
N GLY A 391 -9.02 -3.08 -5.93
CA GLY A 391 -7.76 -2.65 -6.52
C GLY A 391 -7.17 -1.50 -5.73
N HIS A 392 -5.85 -1.50 -5.57
CA HIS A 392 -5.11 -0.46 -4.87
C HIS A 392 -3.87 -0.07 -5.70
N ILE A 393 -3.58 1.23 -5.78
CA ILE A 393 -2.34 1.74 -6.41
C ILE A 393 -1.18 1.58 -5.42
N PHE A 394 -0.32 0.59 -5.63
CA PHE A 394 0.87 0.39 -4.79
C PHE A 394 1.99 1.34 -5.21
N ARG A 395 2.38 2.23 -4.29
CA ARG A 395 3.49 3.17 -4.50
C ARG A 395 4.80 2.55 -4.02
N LYS A 396 5.91 2.86 -4.70
CA LYS A 396 7.26 2.46 -4.27
C LYS A 396 7.79 3.30 -3.10
N SER A 397 7.35 4.55 -3.03
CA SER A 397 7.72 5.51 -1.99
C SER A 397 6.51 6.33 -1.55
N SER A 398 6.58 6.91 -0.34
CA SER A 398 5.51 7.76 0.18
C SER A 398 5.66 9.18 -0.40
N PRO A 399 4.61 9.79 -0.98
CA PRO A 399 4.63 11.19 -1.42
C PRO A 399 4.41 12.19 -0.26
N HIS A 400 4.19 11.70 0.97
CA HIS A 400 3.72 12.54 2.07
C HIS A 400 4.85 13.15 2.90
N ASP A 401 4.63 14.38 3.35
CA ASP A 401 5.47 15.06 4.32
C ASP A 401 5.29 14.50 5.74
N PHE A 402 6.36 14.60 6.54
CA PHE A 402 6.40 14.25 7.95
C PHE A 402 6.75 15.52 8.75
N PRO A 403 5.76 16.35 9.12
CA PRO A 403 6.03 17.64 9.76
C PRO A 403 6.77 17.48 11.09
N GLY A 404 7.84 18.25 11.29
CA GLY A 404 8.53 18.38 12.58
C GLY A 404 9.35 17.16 13.05
N ARG A 405 9.30 16.01 12.37
CA ARG A 405 10.09 14.81 12.71
C ARG A 405 10.47 14.02 11.46
N THR A 406 11.53 13.24 11.54
CA THR A 406 11.87 12.30 10.46
C THR A 406 10.88 11.14 10.44
N SER A 407 10.55 10.64 9.25
CA SER A 407 9.69 9.47 9.06
C SER A 407 10.15 8.27 9.89
N GLY A 408 11.46 8.05 9.97
CA GLY A 408 12.07 6.99 10.77
C GLY A 408 11.85 7.15 12.27
N SER A 409 11.88 8.38 12.81
CA SER A 409 11.64 8.61 14.24
C SER A 409 10.17 8.36 14.62
N ILE A 410 9.23 8.82 13.78
CA ILE A 410 7.80 8.57 13.96
C ILE A 410 7.52 7.06 13.89
N LEU A 411 8.02 6.39 12.85
CA LEU A 411 7.82 4.95 12.68
C LEU A 411 8.40 4.15 13.85
N ASN A 412 9.63 4.47 14.29
CA ASN A 412 10.24 3.80 15.43
C ASN A 412 9.43 4.00 16.72
N ALA A 413 8.90 5.20 16.97
CA ALA A 413 8.03 5.47 18.10
C ALA A 413 6.76 4.60 18.05
N ASN A 414 6.07 4.57 16.91
CA ASN A 414 4.85 3.77 16.76
C ASN A 414 5.12 2.27 16.93
N LEU A 415 6.15 1.73 16.27
CA LEU A 415 6.53 0.32 16.37
C LEU A 415 6.98 -0.07 17.78
N MET A 416 7.66 0.84 18.50
CA MET A 416 7.98 0.66 19.90
C MET A 416 6.70 0.50 20.74
N ARG A 417 5.69 1.35 20.52
CA ARG A 417 4.38 1.22 21.20
C ARG A 417 3.74 -0.15 20.93
N VAL A 418 3.79 -0.64 19.68
CA VAL A 418 3.31 -1.99 19.33
C VAL A 418 4.04 -3.05 20.15
N ALA A 419 5.37 -2.99 20.16
CA ALA A 419 6.20 -3.99 20.81
C ALA A 419 6.01 -4.01 22.33
N GLU A 420 5.97 -2.83 22.98
CA GLU A 420 5.81 -2.73 24.42
C GLU A 420 4.47 -3.25 24.92
N VAL A 421 3.39 -3.02 24.17
CA VAL A 421 2.04 -3.39 24.59
C VAL A 421 1.70 -4.83 24.24
N TRP A 422 2.10 -5.31 23.06
CA TRP A 422 1.50 -6.51 22.47
C TRP A 422 2.45 -7.69 22.26
N MET A 423 3.77 -7.53 22.43
CA MET A 423 4.75 -8.58 22.10
C MET A 423 5.37 -9.28 23.32
N ASP A 424 4.99 -8.91 24.54
CA ASP A 424 5.49 -9.54 25.78
C ASP A 424 7.02 -9.67 25.81
N GLU A 425 7.55 -10.87 26.06
CA GLU A 425 8.99 -11.12 26.00
C GLU A 425 9.56 -10.95 24.59
N TRP A 426 8.79 -11.23 23.53
CA TRP A 426 9.26 -11.26 22.14
C TRP A 426 9.66 -9.90 21.56
N LYS A 427 9.33 -8.79 22.24
CA LYS A 427 9.79 -7.45 21.88
C LYS A 427 11.32 -7.33 21.83
N TRP A 428 12.06 -8.21 22.51
CA TRP A 428 13.53 -8.24 22.43
C TRP A 428 14.03 -8.48 20.98
N LEU A 429 13.31 -9.26 20.17
CA LEU A 429 13.67 -9.51 18.77
C LEU A 429 13.57 -8.23 17.94
N PHE A 430 12.50 -7.45 18.16
CA PHE A 430 12.34 -6.14 17.53
C PHE A 430 13.47 -5.20 17.91
N TYR A 431 13.77 -5.05 19.20
CA TYR A 431 14.82 -4.15 19.66
C TYR A 431 16.22 -4.55 19.20
N LYS A 432 16.48 -5.83 18.94
CA LYS A 432 17.73 -6.28 18.32
C LYS A 432 17.87 -5.76 16.88
N THR A 433 16.76 -5.67 16.15
CA THR A 433 16.76 -5.16 14.76
C THR A 433 16.61 -3.63 14.68
N ALA A 434 16.00 -3.00 15.69
CA ALA A 434 15.73 -1.58 15.75
C ALA A 434 16.22 -0.95 17.07
N PRO A 435 17.55 -0.88 17.30
CA PRO A 435 18.11 -0.35 18.56
C PRO A 435 17.78 1.13 18.81
N GLN A 436 17.43 1.88 17.76
CA GLN A 436 16.99 3.28 17.90
C GLN A 436 15.63 3.38 18.58
N ALA A 437 14.72 2.44 18.32
CA ALA A 437 13.41 2.39 18.97
C ALA A 437 13.54 2.10 20.48
N LEU A 438 14.51 1.26 20.88
CA LEU A 438 14.78 0.96 22.29
C LEU A 438 15.18 2.21 23.09
N LYS A 439 15.96 3.12 22.49
CA LYS A 439 16.37 4.38 23.13
C LYS A 439 15.19 5.31 23.43
N MET A 440 14.06 5.11 22.76
CA MET A 440 12.84 5.91 22.93
C MET A 440 11.88 5.31 23.97
N ARG A 441 12.17 4.10 24.49
CA ARG A 441 11.24 3.35 25.34
C ARG A 441 10.86 4.12 26.60
N ASP A 442 11.84 4.69 27.29
CA ASP A 442 11.62 5.35 28.59
C ASP A 442 11.00 6.76 28.44
N SER A 443 10.88 7.29 27.22
CA SER A 443 10.31 8.62 26.94
C SER A 443 8.89 8.60 26.39
N ILE A 444 8.30 7.42 26.17
CA ILE A 444 6.97 7.27 25.59
C ILE A 444 6.09 6.43 26.51
N ASP A 445 4.99 7.03 26.99
CA ASP A 445 4.03 6.33 27.83
C ASP A 445 3.05 5.47 27.02
N VAL A 446 2.90 4.22 27.42
CA VAL A 446 1.97 3.23 26.86
C VAL A 446 1.00 2.65 27.90
N SER A 447 0.95 3.23 29.10
CA SER A 447 0.22 2.71 30.26
C SER A 447 -1.27 2.49 29.97
N GLU A 448 -1.92 3.42 29.28
CA GLU A 448 -3.33 3.31 28.90
C GLU A 448 -3.59 2.06 28.05
N ARG A 449 -2.70 1.77 27.10
CA ARG A 449 -2.83 0.63 26.18
C ARG A 449 -2.57 -0.69 26.89
N ILE A 450 -1.63 -0.71 27.84
CA ILE A 450 -1.40 -1.87 28.73
C ILE A 450 -2.65 -2.14 29.59
N GLU A 451 -3.26 -1.10 30.15
CA GLU A 451 -4.46 -1.25 30.98
C GLU A 451 -5.66 -1.72 30.16
N LEU A 452 -5.82 -1.22 28.94
CA LEU A 452 -6.82 -1.72 28.00
C LEU A 452 -6.63 -3.22 27.72
N ARG A 453 -5.40 -3.67 27.44
CA ARG A 453 -5.08 -5.08 27.22
C ARG A 453 -5.48 -5.95 28.42
N LYS A 454 -5.23 -5.48 29.64
CA LYS A 454 -5.66 -6.16 30.88
C LYS A 454 -7.18 -6.20 31.02
N LYS A 455 -7.85 -5.06 30.84
CA LYS A 455 -9.31 -4.92 30.94
C LYS A 455 -10.05 -5.86 29.99
N LEU A 456 -9.55 -6.00 28.77
CA LEU A 456 -10.08 -6.89 27.74
C LEU A 456 -9.68 -8.37 27.95
N ARG A 457 -8.83 -8.66 28.94
CA ARG A 457 -8.32 -10.00 29.26
C ARG A 457 -7.68 -10.68 28.04
N CYS A 458 -6.90 -9.91 27.29
CA CYS A 458 -6.27 -10.40 26.07
C CYS A 458 -5.20 -11.45 26.42
N LYS A 459 -5.01 -12.40 25.50
CA LYS A 459 -4.01 -13.47 25.62
C LYS A 459 -2.59 -12.92 25.47
N SER A 460 -1.60 -13.74 25.86
CA SER A 460 -0.20 -13.51 25.57
C SER A 460 0.08 -13.51 24.06
N PHE A 461 1.23 -12.98 23.69
CA PHE A 461 1.78 -13.07 22.34
C PHE A 461 2.23 -14.49 21.97
N LYS A 462 2.66 -15.27 22.98
CA LYS A 462 2.89 -16.72 22.89
C LYS A 462 1.56 -17.46 22.80
#